data_AF-A0A0Q8IJ15-F1
#
_entry.id   AF-A0A0Q8IJ15-F1
#
_cell.length_a   1.000
_cell.length_b   1.000
_cell.length_c   1.000
_cell.angle_alpha   90.00
_cell.angle_beta   90.00
_cell.angle_gamma   90.00
#
_symmetry.space_group_name_H-M   'P 1'
#
loop_
_entity.id
_entity.type
_entity.pdbx_description
1 polymer ?
#
loop_
_entity_poly.entity_id
_entity_poly.type
_entity_poly.pdbx_seq_one_letter_code
_entity_poly.pdbx_strand_id
1 'polypeptide(L)'
;MFGLATPKIVEPEAFHLSSNGRIPNSHLAVVLYRGVSDEDDLETYFRRLFNSHDWSGDWAMGIYGYHHFHSNAHEVLGIAAGSATLVLGGEDVGVFQQ
;
A
#
# COMPACT_ATOMS: atom_id res chain seq x y z
N MET A 1 4.71 26.37 -5.69
CA MET A 1 5.44 25.36 -6.47
C MET A 1 5.72 24.21 -5.53
N PHE A 2 4.90 23.15 -5.54
CA PHE A 2 5.13 21.97 -4.70
C PHE A 2 6.10 21.06 -5.45
N GLY A 3 7.27 20.80 -4.86
CA GLY A 3 8.24 19.86 -5.44
C GLY A 3 7.66 18.45 -5.47
N LEU A 4 7.80 17.77 -6.62
CA LEU A 4 7.44 16.37 -6.75
C LEU A 4 8.34 15.53 -5.85
N ALA A 5 7.75 14.57 -5.12
CA ALA A 5 8.53 13.53 -4.46
C ALA A 5 9.25 12.71 -5.56
N THR A 6 10.56 12.50 -5.41
CA THR A 6 11.31 11.67 -6.36
C THR A 6 11.54 10.30 -5.71
N PRO A 7 10.79 9.27 -6.11
CA PRO A 7 10.98 7.95 -5.53
C PRO A 7 12.30 7.34 -6.02
N LYS A 8 12.93 6.56 -5.14
CA LYS A 8 13.99 5.64 -5.57
C LYS A 8 13.38 4.61 -6.50
N ILE A 9 14.08 4.30 -7.59
CA ILE A 9 13.72 3.15 -8.43
C ILE A 9 14.04 1.89 -7.65
N VAL A 10 13.01 1.16 -7.26
CA VAL A 10 13.10 -0.08 -6.50
C VAL A 10 12.28 -1.14 -7.21
N GLU A 11 12.85 -2.34 -7.36
CA GLU A 11 12.12 -3.48 -7.90
C GLU A 11 11.07 -3.95 -6.88
N PRO A 12 9.78 -3.99 -7.24
CA PRO A 12 8.74 -4.45 -6.32
C PRO A 12 8.73 -5.98 -6.19
N GLU A 13 8.37 -6.45 -5.00
CA GLU A 13 7.86 -7.81 -4.85
C GLU A 13 6.40 -7.84 -5.30
N ALA A 14 6.02 -8.83 -6.11
CA ALA A 14 4.68 -8.96 -6.65
C ALA A 14 4.02 -10.27 -6.20
N PHE A 15 2.82 -10.16 -5.63
CA PHE A 15 2.06 -11.29 -5.10
C PHE A 15 0.69 -11.37 -5.77
N HIS A 16 0.43 -12.49 -6.44
CA HIS A 16 -0.89 -12.76 -7.01
C HIS A 16 -1.72 -13.55 -6.00
N LEU A 17 -2.89 -13.02 -5.68
CA LEU A 17 -3.82 -13.62 -4.72
C LEU A 17 -5.03 -14.12 -5.50
N SER A 18 -5.25 -15.43 -5.49
CA SER A 18 -6.40 -16.03 -6.20
C SER A 18 -7.71 -15.73 -5.46
N SER A 19 -8.79 -15.55 -6.21
CA SER A 19 -10.14 -15.58 -5.65
C SER A 19 -10.41 -16.95 -5.03
N ASN A 20 -11.05 -16.99 -3.86
CA ASN A 20 -11.51 -18.24 -3.24
C ASN A 20 -13.04 -18.36 -3.21
N GLY A 21 -13.74 -17.53 -4.00
CA GLY A 21 -15.21 -17.49 -4.07
C GLY A 21 -15.89 -16.78 -2.88
N ARG A 22 -15.17 -16.51 -1.79
CA ARG A 22 -15.63 -15.70 -0.64
C ARG A 22 -14.96 -14.34 -0.62
N ILE A 23 -13.65 -14.31 -0.84
CA ILE A 23 -12.85 -13.11 -1.03
C ILE A 23 -12.58 -12.99 -2.53
N PRO A 24 -13.04 -11.91 -3.19
CA PRO A 24 -12.97 -11.81 -4.63
C PRO A 24 -11.52 -11.76 -5.12
N ASN A 25 -10.64 -11.03 -4.41
CA ASN A 25 -9.29 -10.66 -4.83
C ASN A 25 -9.26 -10.01 -6.23
N SER A 26 -8.12 -9.42 -6.59
CA SER A 26 -7.94 -8.79 -7.90
C SER A 26 -7.20 -9.73 -8.86
N HIS A 27 -7.43 -9.56 -10.16
CA HIS A 27 -6.58 -10.16 -11.18
C HIS A 27 -5.20 -9.48 -11.25
N LEU A 28 -5.08 -8.29 -10.68
CA LEU A 28 -3.81 -7.56 -10.52
C LEU A 28 -3.06 -8.05 -9.28
N ALA A 29 -1.74 -8.01 -9.34
CA ALA A 29 -0.88 -8.32 -8.20
C ALA A 29 -0.96 -7.25 -7.10
N VAL A 30 -0.79 -7.68 -5.86
CA VAL A 30 -0.31 -6.80 -4.79
C VAL A 30 1.17 -6.53 -5.06
N VAL A 31 1.57 -5.26 -5.02
CA VAL A 31 2.96 -4.84 -5.19
C VAL A 31 3.50 -4.24 -3.90
N LEU A 32 4.65 -4.73 -3.45
CA LEU A 32 5.32 -4.28 -2.24
C LEU A 32 6.65 -3.63 -2.59
N TYR A 33 6.73 -2.33 -2.37
CA TYR A 33 7.95 -1.55 -2.58
C TYR A 33 8.66 -1.31 -1.25
N ARG A 34 9.93 -1.70 -1.14
CA ARG A 34 10.74 -1.49 0.07
C ARG A 34 11.81 -0.42 -0.18
N GLY A 35 12.11 0.38 0.85
CA GLY A 35 13.19 1.37 0.77
C GLY A 35 12.95 2.46 -0.29
N VAL A 36 11.70 2.89 -0.46
CA VAL A 36 11.29 3.85 -1.51
C VAL A 36 11.82 5.26 -1.31
N SER A 37 12.27 5.60 -0.10
CA SER A 37 12.73 6.94 0.28
C SER A 37 13.71 6.89 1.45
N ASP A 38 14.60 7.88 1.52
CA ASP A 38 15.46 8.18 2.69
C ASP A 38 15.02 9.48 3.40
N GLU A 39 13.89 10.07 3.00
CA GLU A 39 13.38 11.31 3.61
C GLU A 39 13.02 11.09 5.08
N ASP A 40 13.33 12.07 5.93
CA ASP A 40 13.02 12.01 7.36
C ASP A 40 11.50 12.14 7.62
N ASP A 41 10.79 12.96 6.82
CA ASP A 41 9.34 13.17 6.90
C ASP A 41 8.61 12.33 5.84
N LEU A 42 8.45 11.05 6.15
CA LEU A 42 7.78 10.09 5.27
C LEU A 42 6.29 10.37 5.09
N GLU A 43 5.59 10.96 6.07
CA GLU A 43 4.17 11.29 5.92
C GLU A 43 3.99 12.34 4.82
N THR A 44 4.72 13.46 4.89
CA THR A 44 4.67 14.50 3.85
C THR A 44 5.14 13.96 2.51
N TYR A 45 6.20 13.13 2.51
CA TYR A 45 6.70 12.48 1.29
C TYR A 45 5.62 11.63 0.61
N PHE A 46 4.97 10.72 1.33
CA PHE A 46 3.94 9.84 0.77
C PHE A 46 2.71 10.62 0.29
N ARG A 47 2.24 11.61 1.06
CA ARG A 47 1.12 12.46 0.64
C ARG A 47 1.41 13.15 -0.70
N ARG A 48 2.62 13.70 -0.89
CA ARG A 48 3.02 14.33 -2.16
C ARG A 48 3.13 13.30 -3.28
N LEU A 49 3.77 12.16 -3.01
CA LEU A 49 3.96 11.10 -4.00
C LEU A 49 2.62 10.60 -4.53
N PHE A 50 1.70 10.24 -3.63
CA PHE A 50 0.38 9.73 -3.98
C PHE A 50 -0.46 10.76 -4.74
N ASN A 51 -0.55 12.00 -4.22
CA ASN A 51 -1.29 13.07 -4.90
C ASN A 51 -0.71 13.40 -6.29
N SER A 52 0.61 13.28 -6.49
CA SER A 52 1.22 13.49 -7.81
C SER A 52 0.92 12.40 -8.85
N HIS A 53 0.35 11.27 -8.41
CA HIS A 53 -0.05 10.12 -9.25
C HIS A 53 -1.57 9.86 -9.15
N ASP A 54 -2.35 10.90 -8.85
CA ASP A 54 -3.82 10.87 -8.76
C ASP A 54 -4.40 9.93 -7.67
N TRP A 55 -3.55 9.40 -6.79
CA TRP A 55 -3.99 8.75 -5.55
C TRP A 55 -4.40 9.84 -4.55
N SER A 56 -5.69 10.16 -4.56
CA SER A 56 -6.32 11.18 -3.73
C SER A 56 -7.02 10.57 -2.50
N GLY A 57 -7.46 11.43 -1.58
CA GLY A 57 -8.12 10.99 -0.33
C GLY A 57 -7.13 10.67 0.77
N ASP A 58 -6.01 11.39 0.84
CA ASP A 58 -4.92 11.12 1.76
C ASP A 58 -5.29 11.35 3.23
N TRP A 59 -5.20 10.29 4.02
CA TRP A 59 -5.30 10.29 5.47
C TRP A 59 -4.05 9.65 6.07
N ALA A 60 -3.69 10.05 7.29
CA ALA A 60 -2.59 9.47 8.04
C ALA A 60 -3.13 8.93 9.37
N MET A 61 -3.43 7.63 9.41
CA MET A 61 -3.89 6.91 10.60
C MET A 61 -3.42 5.44 10.52
N GLY A 62 -3.83 4.61 11.48
CA GLY A 62 -3.57 3.18 11.46
C GLY A 62 -4.49 2.39 10.53
N ILE A 63 -4.09 1.15 10.25
CA ILE A 63 -4.86 0.18 9.46
C ILE A 63 -5.87 -0.53 10.38
N TYR A 64 -7.08 -0.78 9.88
CA TYR A 64 -8.10 -1.49 10.66
C TYR A 64 -7.70 -2.94 10.94
N GLY A 65 -7.89 -3.38 12.20
CA GLY A 65 -7.57 -4.74 12.65
C GLY A 65 -8.61 -5.81 12.31
N TYR A 66 -9.50 -5.57 11.34
CA TYR A 66 -10.51 -6.52 10.89
C TYR A 66 -10.44 -6.68 9.36
N HIS A 67 -10.82 -7.86 8.86
CA HIS A 67 -10.86 -8.10 7.42
C HIS A 67 -11.89 -7.21 6.72
N HIS A 68 -11.46 -6.52 5.67
CA HIS A 68 -12.31 -5.71 4.81
C HIS A 68 -11.75 -5.70 3.38
N PHE A 69 -12.55 -5.24 2.43
CA PHE A 69 -12.15 -5.07 1.03
C PHE A 69 -12.88 -3.88 0.41
N HIS A 70 -12.30 -3.33 -0.65
CA HIS A 70 -12.90 -2.28 -1.47
C HIS A 70 -13.38 -2.89 -2.80
N SER A 71 -14.65 -2.72 -3.14
CA SER A 71 -15.24 -3.28 -4.38
C SER A 71 -15.09 -2.37 -5.60
N ASN A 72 -14.81 -1.08 -5.38
CA ASN A 72 -14.82 -0.03 -6.41
C ASN A 72 -13.55 0.84 -6.39
N ALA A 73 -12.56 0.50 -5.57
CA ALA A 73 -11.33 1.27 -5.42
C ALA A 73 -10.14 0.33 -5.21
N HIS A 74 -8.98 0.76 -5.71
CA HIS A 74 -7.69 0.22 -5.31
C HIS A 74 -7.16 1.01 -4.13
N GLU A 75 -6.37 0.37 -3.28
CA GLU A 75 -5.75 1.00 -2.11
C GLU A 75 -4.24 1.04 -2.29
N VAL A 76 -3.64 2.15 -1.87
CA VAL A 76 -2.19 2.32 -1.74
C VAL A 76 -1.89 2.82 -0.33
N LEU A 77 -0.87 2.25 0.30
CA LEU A 77 -0.44 2.59 1.67
C LEU A 77 1.05 2.95 1.68
N GLY A 78 1.41 3.92 2.50
CA GLY A 78 2.79 4.26 2.82
C GLY A 78 3.01 4.15 4.33
N ILE A 79 4.01 3.39 4.76
CA ILE A 79 4.37 3.27 6.18
C ILE A 79 5.22 4.48 6.57
N ALA A 80 4.57 5.52 7.08
CA ALA A 80 5.25 6.77 7.46
C ALA A 80 6.07 6.64 8.76
N ALA A 81 5.70 5.70 9.65
CA ALA A 81 6.44 5.42 10.87
C ALA A 81 6.15 3.99 11.36
N GLY A 82 7.14 3.36 12.01
CA GLY A 82 6.98 2.03 12.60
C GLY A 82 7.00 0.92 11.56
N SER A 83 6.18 -0.11 11.78
CA SER A 83 6.02 -1.28 10.89
C SER A 83 4.58 -1.79 10.96
N ALA A 84 4.15 -2.49 9.91
CA ALA A 84 2.84 -3.10 9.81
C ALA A 84 2.95 -4.56 9.37
N THR A 85 2.03 -5.37 9.87
CA THR A 85 1.83 -6.76 9.43
C THR A 85 0.41 -6.89 8.89
N LEU A 86 0.28 -7.31 7.64
CA LEU A 86 -0.97 -7.37 6.89
C LEU A 86 -1.28 -8.80 6.47
N VAL A 87 -2.54 -9.20 6.63
CA VAL A 87 -3.07 -10.43 6.03
C VAL A 87 -3.83 -10.01 4.78
N LEU A 88 -3.36 -10.44 3.61
CA LEU A 88 -4.00 -10.11 2.33
C LEU A 88 -4.48 -11.39 1.66
N GLY A 89 -5.64 -11.32 0.99
CA GLY A 89 -6.19 -12.44 0.23
C GLY A 89 -7.25 -13.27 0.95
N GLY A 90 -7.43 -13.07 2.26
CA GLY A 90 -8.35 -13.83 3.11
C GLY A 90 -7.62 -14.58 4.23
N GLU A 91 -8.36 -15.24 5.11
CA GLU A 91 -7.84 -15.95 6.30
C GLU A 91 -6.87 -17.10 5.94
N ASP A 92 -6.94 -17.62 4.72
CA ASP A 92 -6.13 -18.73 4.23
C ASP A 92 -4.83 -18.29 3.51
N VAL A 93 -4.56 -16.98 3.40
CA VAL A 93 -3.49 -16.44 2.54
C VAL A 93 -2.56 -15.48 3.31
N GLY A 94 -1.33 -15.38 2.81
CA GLY A 94 -0.11 -15.04 3.57
C GLY A 94 -0.07 -13.71 4.33
N VAL A 95 0.91 -13.67 5.24
CA VAL A 95 1.25 -12.51 6.08
C VAL A 95 2.36 -11.70 5.41
N PHE A 96 2.14 -10.40 5.26
CA PHE A 96 3.10 -9.43 4.70
C PHE A 96 3.60 -8.53 5.81
N GLN A 97 4.92 -8.34 5.90
CA GLN A 97 5.54 -7.47 6.89
C GLN A 97 6.30 -6.36 6.17
N GLN A 98 6.07 -5.11 6.59
CA GLN A 98 6.86 -3.96 6.18
C GLN A 98 7.17 -3.06 7.37
#